data_AF-A0A932LDY9-F1
#
_entry.id   AF-A0A932LDY9-F1
#
_cell.length_a   1.000
_cell.length_b   1.000
_cell.length_c   1.000
_cell.angle_alpha   90.00
_cell.angle_beta   90.00
_cell.angle_gamma   90.00
#
_symmetry.space_group_name_H-M   'P 1'
#
loop_
_entity.id
_entity.type
_entity.pdbx_description
1 polymer ?
#
loop_
_entity_poly.entity_id
_entity_poly.type
_entity_poly.pdbx_seq_one_letter_code
_entity_poly.pdbx_strand_id
1 'polypeptide(L)'
;MSADQVPSGASATTIPTSQAGGLRAGLPLGIVLALIGGGLSWGLIQRFDPVFLVPEEFHIQELGASEERHMRLSAEQSKVDRVNATIDLALLGALLAGSLGLAETISRRSVVPVLMALPVGAIFGGLSGLCGFAAFQLCNTGGLLAAVESAAKVQAAMLAVLGAGVGLAVGLSTFSLRTAATTTVAGAVGGGFAGLVYPVVASFVFPVVGTERLIPRGGDNRLLWIELAAALLALMVIGVGRGKAKACG
;
A
#
# COMPACT_ATOMS: atom_id res chain seq x y z
N MET A 1 -10.05 -49.50 -61.79
CA MET A 1 -9.46 -48.16 -61.63
C MET A 1 -10.53 -47.25 -61.07
N SER A 2 -10.59 -47.09 -59.74
CA SER A 2 -11.40 -46.08 -59.07
C SER A 2 -10.48 -45.40 -58.06
N ALA A 3 -9.93 -44.27 -58.50
CA ALA A 3 -9.23 -43.33 -57.66
C ALA A 3 -10.20 -42.24 -57.21
N ASP A 4 -9.83 -41.61 -56.09
CA ASP A 4 -10.29 -40.31 -55.62
C ASP A 4 -11.63 -40.24 -54.87
N GLN A 5 -11.52 -40.33 -53.55
CA GLN A 5 -12.13 -39.34 -52.65
C GLN A 5 -11.34 -39.28 -51.34
N VAL A 6 -10.43 -38.31 -51.25
CA VAL A 6 -9.76 -37.92 -49.99
C VAL A 6 -10.59 -36.81 -49.34
N PRO A 7 -11.17 -37.01 -48.14
CA PRO A 7 -11.93 -35.96 -47.46
C PRO A 7 -10.98 -34.89 -46.90
N SER A 8 -10.87 -33.78 -47.62
CA SER A 8 -10.23 -32.54 -47.17
C SER A 8 -11.24 -31.75 -46.32
N GLY A 9 -11.12 -31.85 -45.00
CA GLY A 9 -12.02 -31.19 -44.06
C GLY A 9 -11.42 -30.98 -42.68
N ALA A 10 -10.15 -30.59 -42.59
CA ALA A 10 -9.55 -30.18 -41.32
C ALA A 10 -9.98 -28.73 -41.02
N SER A 11 -11.10 -28.56 -40.32
CA SER A 11 -11.47 -27.30 -39.71
C SER A 11 -10.36 -26.87 -38.76
N ALA A 12 -9.58 -25.86 -39.15
CA ALA A 12 -8.55 -25.28 -38.33
C ALA A 12 -9.20 -24.68 -37.07
N THR A 13 -9.15 -25.43 -35.97
CA THR A 13 -9.51 -24.94 -34.64
C THR A 13 -8.57 -23.80 -34.29
N THR A 14 -9.01 -22.58 -34.58
CA THR A 14 -8.33 -21.36 -34.18
C THR A 14 -8.46 -21.29 -32.67
N ILE A 15 -7.40 -21.67 -31.95
CA ILE A 15 -7.32 -21.50 -30.51
C ILE A 15 -7.42 -19.99 -30.27
N PRO A 16 -8.48 -19.49 -29.60
CA PRO A 16 -8.61 -18.07 -29.35
C PRO A 16 -7.37 -17.65 -28.55
N THR A 17 -6.51 -16.86 -29.19
CA THR A 17 -5.32 -16.34 -28.54
C THR A 17 -5.83 -15.43 -27.44
N SER A 18 -5.78 -15.90 -26.20
CA SER A 18 -6.16 -15.16 -25.01
C SER A 18 -5.41 -13.83 -25.04
N GLN A 19 -6.10 -12.75 -25.44
CA GLN A 19 -5.49 -11.44 -25.44
C GLN A 19 -5.14 -11.11 -24.00
N ALA A 20 -3.85 -10.98 -23.72
CA ALA A 20 -3.34 -10.55 -22.43
C ALA A 20 -3.89 -9.16 -22.11
N GLY A 21 -4.97 -9.11 -21.33
CA GLY A 21 -5.69 -7.88 -21.05
C GLY A 21 -5.04 -7.09 -19.91
N GLY A 22 -4.60 -5.86 -20.19
CA GLY A 22 -4.21 -4.89 -19.16
C GLY A 22 -5.37 -4.51 -18.23
N LEU A 23 -5.16 -3.56 -17.31
CA LEU A 23 -6.19 -3.11 -16.37
C LEU A 23 -7.41 -2.55 -17.10
N ARG A 24 -8.62 -2.88 -16.62
CA ARG A 24 -9.89 -2.41 -17.22
C ARG A 24 -10.49 -1.24 -16.44
N ALA A 25 -10.19 -1.12 -15.14
CA ALA A 25 -10.72 -0.09 -14.28
C ALA A 25 -10.37 1.31 -14.78
N GLY A 26 -11.38 2.17 -14.87
CA GLY A 26 -11.21 3.59 -15.17
C GLY A 26 -10.39 4.28 -14.09
N LEU A 27 -9.53 5.23 -14.48
CA LEU A 27 -8.78 6.05 -13.53
C LEU A 27 -9.71 6.76 -12.52
N PRO A 28 -10.83 7.40 -12.93
CA PRO A 28 -11.74 8.05 -11.97
C PRO A 28 -12.34 7.07 -10.96
N LEU A 29 -12.80 5.91 -11.43
CA LEU A 29 -13.40 4.89 -10.57
C LEU A 29 -12.40 4.36 -9.55
N GLY A 30 -11.17 4.10 -9.98
CA GLY A 30 -10.14 3.60 -9.08
C GLY A 30 -9.65 4.62 -8.07
N ILE A 31 -9.55 5.90 -8.41
CA ILE A 31 -9.26 6.97 -7.44
C ILE A 31 -10.37 7.02 -6.39
N VAL A 32 -11.64 7.08 -6.81
CA VAL A 32 -12.79 7.13 -5.89
C VAL A 32 -12.80 5.93 -4.94
N LEU A 33 -12.60 4.72 -5.45
CA LEU A 33 -12.58 3.52 -4.62
C LEU A 33 -11.36 3.48 -3.70
N ALA A 34 -10.18 3.92 -4.16
CA ALA A 34 -9.00 4.00 -3.31
C ALA A 34 -9.19 4.97 -2.14
N LEU A 35 -9.80 6.14 -2.38
CA LEU A 35 -10.13 7.11 -1.33
C LEU A 35 -11.14 6.50 -0.32
N ILE A 36 -12.16 5.79 -0.80
CA ILE A 36 -13.09 5.08 0.08
C ILE A 36 -12.36 4.03 0.91
N GLY A 37 -11.45 3.26 0.29
CA GLY A 37 -10.61 2.28 0.98
C GLY A 37 -9.73 2.93 2.05
N GLY A 38 -9.11 4.06 1.72
CA GLY A 38 -8.32 4.90 2.64
C GLY A 38 -9.16 5.38 3.82
N GLY A 39 -10.32 5.96 3.57
CA GLY A 39 -11.22 6.46 4.62
C GLY A 39 -11.72 5.35 5.55
N LEU A 40 -12.00 4.15 5.00
CA LEU A 40 -12.33 2.97 5.81
C LEU A 40 -11.14 2.51 6.67
N SER A 41 -9.93 2.46 6.10
CA SER A 41 -8.71 2.16 6.86
C SER A 41 -8.50 3.16 7.99
N TRP A 42 -8.62 4.46 7.69
CA TRP A 42 -8.51 5.52 8.67
C TRP A 42 -9.51 5.33 9.82
N GLY A 43 -10.79 5.11 9.51
CA GLY A 43 -11.83 4.93 10.52
C GLY A 43 -11.59 3.71 11.42
N LEU A 44 -11.12 2.61 10.85
CA LEU A 44 -10.76 1.42 11.63
C LEU A 44 -9.53 1.65 12.49
N ILE A 45 -8.48 2.24 11.93
CA ILE A 45 -7.26 2.56 12.69
C ILE A 45 -7.62 3.52 13.84
N GLN A 46 -8.43 4.57 13.62
CA GLN A 46 -8.89 5.46 14.68
C GLN A 46 -9.67 4.73 15.79
N ARG A 47 -10.38 3.67 15.45
CA ARG A 47 -11.22 2.93 16.41
C ARG A 47 -10.42 1.94 17.25
N PHE A 48 -9.37 1.35 16.68
CA PHE A 48 -8.67 0.19 17.22
C PHE A 48 -7.21 0.45 17.59
N ASP A 49 -6.58 1.53 17.14
CA ASP A 49 -5.22 1.91 17.52
C ASP A 49 -5.19 2.61 18.89
N PRO A 50 -4.31 2.19 19.83
CA PRO A 50 -3.40 1.05 19.74
C PRO A 50 -4.07 -0.31 19.99
N VAL A 51 -3.73 -1.31 19.17
CA VAL A 51 -4.26 -2.68 19.29
C VAL A 51 -3.68 -3.38 20.52
N PHE A 52 -2.36 -3.24 20.70
CA PHE A 52 -1.64 -3.72 21.86
C PHE A 52 -1.20 -2.54 22.72
N LEU A 53 -1.39 -2.67 24.03
CA LEU A 53 -0.95 -1.72 25.04
C LEU A 53 0.36 -2.20 25.66
N VAL A 54 1.16 -1.26 26.15
CA VAL A 54 2.33 -1.59 26.97
C VAL A 54 1.85 -2.18 28.30
N PRO A 55 2.43 -3.30 28.78
CA PRO A 55 2.05 -3.88 30.07
C PRO A 55 2.26 -2.90 31.23
N GLU A 56 1.35 -2.92 32.20
CA GLU A 56 1.38 -1.97 33.32
C GLU A 56 2.64 -2.05 34.18
N GLU A 57 3.34 -3.20 34.17
CA GLU A 57 4.62 -3.40 34.87
C GLU A 57 5.74 -2.48 34.38
N PHE A 58 5.62 -1.91 33.18
CA PHE A 58 6.56 -0.93 32.64
C PHE A 58 6.11 0.52 32.87
N HIS A 59 4.91 0.75 33.41
CA HIS A 59 4.45 2.11 33.71
C HIS A 59 5.19 2.70 34.91
N ILE A 60 6.00 3.71 34.64
CA ILE A 60 6.74 4.45 35.65
C ILE A 60 5.83 5.54 36.22
N GLN A 61 5.24 5.31 37.40
CA GLN A 61 4.43 6.32 38.10
C GLN A 61 5.28 7.26 38.99
N GLU A 62 6.51 6.87 39.32
CA GLU A 62 7.38 7.60 40.24
C GLU A 62 8.27 8.62 39.50
N LEU A 63 8.15 9.90 39.88
CA LEU A 63 9.12 10.94 39.52
C LEU A 63 10.49 10.57 40.11
N GLY A 64 11.48 10.28 39.25
CA GLY A 64 12.84 9.92 39.66
C GLY A 64 13.21 8.44 39.50
N ALA A 65 12.46 7.67 38.71
CA ALA A 65 12.85 6.30 38.38
C ALA A 65 14.25 6.23 37.75
N SER A 66 14.93 5.11 37.97
CA SER A 66 16.27 4.90 37.43
C SER A 66 16.28 4.94 35.90
N GLU A 67 17.39 5.40 35.32
CA GLU A 67 17.62 5.42 33.87
C GLU A 67 17.40 4.04 33.23
N GLU A 68 17.76 2.97 33.95
CA GLU A 68 17.53 1.59 33.52
C GLU A 68 16.04 1.28 33.32
N ARG A 69 15.15 1.76 34.20
CA ARG A 69 13.71 1.56 34.03
C ARG A 69 13.19 2.32 32.81
N HIS A 70 13.68 3.54 32.57
CA HIS A 70 13.34 4.31 31.37
C HIS A 70 13.79 3.61 30.09
N MET A 71 15.00 3.05 30.06
CA MET A 71 15.49 2.28 28.92
C MET A 71 14.61 1.04 28.67
N ARG A 72 14.27 0.28 29.71
CA ARG A 72 13.39 -0.90 29.59
C ARG A 72 12.01 -0.53 29.05
N LEU A 73 11.39 0.53 29.59
CA LEU A 73 10.11 1.04 29.09
C LEU A 73 10.21 1.45 27.61
N SER A 74 11.25 2.18 27.23
CA SER A 74 11.43 2.61 25.83
C SER A 74 11.59 1.43 24.87
N ALA A 75 12.28 0.38 25.29
CA ALA A 75 12.46 -0.84 24.51
C ALA A 75 11.14 -1.59 24.32
N GLU A 76 10.33 -1.72 25.39
CA GLU A 76 9.02 -2.37 25.30
C GLU A 76 8.02 -1.54 24.50
N GLN A 77 7.99 -0.22 24.69
CA GLN A 77 7.18 0.68 23.86
C GLN A 77 7.54 0.53 22.38
N SER A 78 8.83 0.47 22.05
CA SER A 78 9.28 0.29 20.66
C SER A 78 8.83 -1.04 20.05
N LYS A 79 8.78 -2.12 20.86
CA LYS A 79 8.26 -3.43 20.42
C LYS A 79 6.77 -3.36 20.14
N VAL A 80 6.00 -2.76 21.05
CA VAL A 80 4.54 -2.61 20.93
C VAL A 80 4.19 -1.72 19.72
N ASP A 81 4.85 -0.57 19.60
CA ASP A 81 4.66 0.38 18.49
C ASP A 81 4.94 -0.29 17.14
N ARG A 82 5.98 -1.13 17.05
CA ARG A 82 6.29 -1.89 15.83
C ARG A 82 5.18 -2.87 15.45
N VAL A 83 4.61 -3.59 16.41
CA VAL A 83 3.54 -4.55 16.15
C VAL A 83 2.25 -3.82 15.73
N ASN A 84 1.87 -2.76 16.46
CA ASN A 84 0.71 -1.94 16.11
C ASN A 84 0.87 -1.34 14.70
N ALA A 85 2.02 -0.75 14.39
CA ALA A 85 2.27 -0.20 13.05
C ALA A 85 2.20 -1.25 11.94
N THR A 86 2.67 -2.47 12.20
CA THR A 86 2.59 -3.59 11.25
C THR A 86 1.13 -3.97 10.97
N ILE A 87 0.29 -4.01 12.00
CA ILE A 87 -1.14 -4.35 11.88
C ILE A 87 -1.89 -3.24 11.15
N ASP A 88 -1.67 -1.99 11.52
CA ASP A 88 -2.32 -0.84 10.89
C ASP A 88 -1.98 -0.74 9.40
N LEU A 89 -0.70 -0.95 9.04
CA LEU A 89 -0.26 -0.94 7.64
C LEU A 89 -0.75 -2.18 6.89
N ALA A 90 -0.84 -3.35 7.53
CA ALA A 90 -1.47 -4.52 6.93
C ALA A 90 -2.95 -4.26 6.61
N LEU A 91 -3.68 -3.62 7.54
CA LEU A 91 -5.07 -3.25 7.34
C LEU A 91 -5.22 -2.22 6.21
N LEU A 92 -4.37 -1.19 6.20
CA LEU A 92 -4.33 -0.18 5.14
C LEU A 92 -4.03 -0.82 3.77
N GLY A 93 -2.99 -1.65 3.69
CA GLY A 93 -2.60 -2.35 2.48
C GLY A 93 -3.71 -3.27 1.97
N ALA A 94 -4.37 -4.01 2.86
CA ALA A 94 -5.50 -4.88 2.51
C ALA A 94 -6.65 -4.09 1.91
N LEU A 95 -7.11 -3.02 2.58
CA LEU A 95 -8.26 -2.25 2.14
C LEU A 95 -7.98 -1.41 0.88
N LEU A 96 -6.78 -0.84 0.76
CA LEU A 96 -6.38 -0.15 -0.47
C LEU A 96 -6.29 -1.12 -1.65
N ALA A 97 -5.58 -2.24 -1.51
CA ALA A 97 -5.50 -3.24 -2.58
C ALA A 97 -6.89 -3.81 -2.91
N GLY A 98 -7.70 -4.11 -1.90
CA GLY A 98 -9.07 -4.61 -2.03
C GLY A 98 -9.97 -3.62 -2.77
N SER A 99 -9.89 -2.32 -2.47
CA SER A 99 -10.68 -1.29 -3.14
C SER A 99 -10.32 -1.12 -4.63
N LEU A 100 -9.02 -1.18 -4.95
CA LEU A 100 -8.57 -1.19 -6.34
C LEU A 100 -8.92 -2.50 -7.06
N GLY A 101 -8.84 -3.64 -6.36
CA GLY A 101 -9.33 -4.92 -6.82
C GLY A 101 -10.84 -4.88 -7.10
N LEU A 102 -11.62 -4.19 -6.26
CA LEU A 102 -13.06 -3.98 -6.46
C LEU A 102 -13.33 -3.15 -7.72
N ALA A 103 -12.50 -2.13 -8.01
CA ALA A 103 -12.59 -1.36 -9.25
C ALA A 103 -12.41 -2.26 -10.49
N GLU A 104 -11.44 -3.17 -10.45
CA GLU A 104 -11.24 -4.19 -11.49
C GLU A 104 -12.39 -5.20 -11.53
N THR A 105 -12.92 -5.62 -10.37
CA THR A 105 -14.06 -6.54 -10.28
C THR A 105 -15.30 -5.97 -10.95
N ILE A 106 -15.64 -4.70 -10.70
CA ILE A 106 -16.76 -4.00 -11.35
C ILE A 106 -16.54 -3.95 -12.87
N SER A 107 -15.31 -3.66 -13.30
CA SER A 107 -14.96 -3.49 -14.71
C SER A 107 -14.89 -4.82 -15.49
N ARG A 108 -14.51 -5.91 -14.83
CA ARG A 108 -14.38 -7.26 -15.41
C ARG A 108 -15.61 -8.13 -15.18
N ARG A 109 -16.52 -7.74 -14.28
CA ARG A 109 -17.63 -8.57 -13.77
C ARG A 109 -17.13 -9.90 -13.18
N SER A 110 -16.02 -9.85 -12.44
CA SER A 110 -15.40 -11.02 -11.82
C SER A 110 -14.91 -10.68 -10.41
N VAL A 111 -15.17 -11.54 -9.43
CA VAL A 111 -14.77 -11.34 -8.02
C VAL A 111 -13.31 -11.72 -7.74
N VAL A 112 -12.63 -12.37 -8.69
CA VAL A 112 -11.25 -12.84 -8.51
C VAL A 112 -10.25 -11.72 -8.16
N PRO A 113 -10.29 -10.53 -8.81
CA PRO A 113 -9.40 -9.42 -8.48
C PRO A 113 -9.44 -9.00 -7.01
N VAL A 114 -10.63 -8.80 -6.43
CA VAL A 114 -10.74 -8.38 -5.02
C VAL A 114 -10.28 -9.48 -4.05
N LEU A 115 -10.59 -10.74 -4.34
CA LEU A 115 -10.20 -11.88 -3.49
C LEU A 115 -8.69 -12.09 -3.47
N MET A 116 -8.01 -11.88 -4.60
CA MET A 116 -6.54 -11.94 -4.67
C MET A 116 -5.89 -10.70 -4.05
N ALA A 117 -6.51 -9.52 -4.22
CA ALA A 117 -5.88 -8.27 -3.81
C ALA A 117 -5.81 -8.08 -2.29
N LEU A 118 -6.85 -8.48 -1.56
CA LEU A 118 -6.92 -8.37 -0.09
C LEU A 118 -5.72 -9.03 0.62
N PRO A 119 -5.42 -10.34 0.44
CA PRO A 119 -4.32 -10.98 1.15
C PRO A 119 -2.95 -10.45 0.70
N VAL A 120 -2.75 -10.18 -0.59
CA VAL A 120 -1.48 -9.64 -1.10
C VAL A 120 -1.23 -8.24 -0.51
N GLY A 121 -2.26 -7.39 -0.49
CA GLY A 121 -2.21 -6.08 0.15
C GLY A 121 -1.90 -6.16 1.64
N ALA A 122 -2.53 -7.09 2.37
CA ALA A 122 -2.28 -7.30 3.79
C ALA A 122 -0.82 -7.69 4.07
N ILE A 123 -0.29 -8.65 3.30
CA ILE A 123 1.09 -9.12 3.45
C ILE A 123 2.08 -7.98 3.24
N PHE A 124 1.95 -7.25 2.13
CA PHE A 124 2.88 -6.15 1.83
C PHE A 124 2.68 -4.92 2.71
N GLY A 125 1.46 -4.69 3.22
CA GLY A 125 1.21 -3.71 4.27
C GLY A 125 1.95 -4.06 5.56
N GLY A 126 1.91 -5.31 6.00
CA GLY A 126 2.72 -5.77 7.15
C GLY A 126 4.23 -5.63 6.90
N LEU A 127 4.72 -6.04 5.73
CA LEU A 127 6.12 -5.87 5.34
C LEU A 127 6.54 -4.39 5.30
N SER A 128 5.63 -3.51 4.88
CA SER A 128 5.84 -2.06 4.91
C SER A 128 6.09 -1.55 6.33
N GLY A 129 5.31 -2.00 7.33
CA GLY A 129 5.55 -1.64 8.73
C GLY A 129 6.91 -2.09 9.26
N LEU A 130 7.33 -3.30 8.92
CA LEU A 130 8.66 -3.80 9.25
C LEU A 130 9.77 -3.01 8.54
N CYS A 131 9.57 -2.67 7.27
CA CYS A 131 10.50 -1.87 6.48
C CYS A 131 10.63 -0.44 7.05
N GLY A 132 9.52 0.19 7.41
CA GLY A 132 9.51 1.50 8.03
C GLY A 132 10.27 1.49 9.37
N PHE A 133 10.08 0.47 10.20
CA PHE A 133 10.84 0.32 11.43
C PHE A 133 12.35 0.13 11.20
N ALA A 134 12.72 -0.70 10.21
CA ALA A 134 14.12 -0.87 9.84
C ALA A 134 14.75 0.43 9.29
N ALA A 135 14.02 1.15 8.43
CA ALA A 135 14.45 2.44 7.91
C ALA A 135 14.61 3.48 9.03
N PHE A 136 13.69 3.50 10.00
CA PHE A 136 13.76 4.38 11.16
C PHE A 136 15.05 4.14 11.97
N GLN A 137 15.40 2.88 12.24
CA GLN A 137 16.65 2.56 12.94
C GLN A 137 17.91 2.96 12.16
N LEU A 138 17.89 2.86 10.83
CA LEU A 138 19.03 3.23 9.99
C LEU A 138 19.20 4.75 9.83
N CYS A 139 18.10 5.50 9.85
CA CYS A 139 18.11 6.94 9.59
C CYS A 139 18.10 7.81 10.87
N ASN A 140 17.90 7.23 12.05
CA ASN A 140 17.88 7.97 13.31
C ASN A 140 19.29 8.24 13.87
N THR A 141 20.10 9.03 13.16
CA THR A 141 21.52 9.27 13.48
C THR A 141 21.91 10.73 13.76
N GLY A 142 20.98 11.70 13.86
CA GLY A 142 21.38 13.10 14.08
C GLY A 142 20.27 14.12 14.35
N GLY A 143 20.68 15.38 14.57
CA GLY A 143 19.88 16.50 15.10
C GLY A 143 18.72 17.01 14.23
N LEU A 144 18.11 18.14 14.63
CA LEU A 144 16.78 18.58 14.19
C LEU A 144 16.55 18.62 12.67
N LEU A 145 17.49 19.15 11.88
CA LEU A 145 17.36 19.19 10.41
C LEU A 145 17.41 17.80 9.77
N ALA A 146 18.18 16.88 10.37
CA ALA A 146 18.24 15.50 9.94
C ALA A 146 16.93 14.75 10.24
N ALA A 147 16.10 15.23 11.17
CA ALA A 147 14.85 14.59 11.53
C ALA A 147 13.80 14.66 10.40
N VAL A 148 13.68 15.79 9.70
CA VAL A 148 12.72 15.93 8.58
C VAL A 148 13.16 15.07 7.39
N GLU A 149 14.45 15.11 7.05
CA GLU A 149 15.02 14.28 5.98
C GLU A 149 14.87 12.78 6.30
N SER A 150 15.17 12.39 7.54
CA SER A 150 15.01 11.02 8.03
C SER A 150 13.55 10.58 7.96
N ALA A 151 12.61 11.40 8.44
CA ALA A 151 11.18 11.12 8.36
C ALA A 151 10.72 10.92 6.91
N ALA A 152 11.14 11.80 5.99
CA ALA A 152 10.81 11.66 4.57
C ALA A 152 11.35 10.35 3.96
N LYS A 153 12.60 9.97 4.28
CA LYS A 153 13.18 8.69 3.82
C LYS A 153 12.44 7.49 4.37
N VAL A 154 12.10 7.50 5.66
CA VAL A 154 11.34 6.42 6.32
C VAL A 154 9.96 6.28 5.70
N GLN A 155 9.23 7.40 5.56
CA GLN A 155 7.90 7.44 4.95
C GLN A 155 7.93 6.96 3.49
N ALA A 156 8.91 7.42 2.70
CA ALA A 156 9.09 7.00 1.32
C ALA A 156 9.39 5.50 1.21
N ALA A 157 10.31 4.96 2.01
CA ALA A 157 10.65 3.54 1.99
C ALA A 157 9.45 2.67 2.38
N MET A 158 8.78 3.02 3.49
CA MET A 158 7.60 2.33 3.99
C MET A 158 6.48 2.33 2.94
N LEU A 159 6.07 3.50 2.43
CA LEU A 159 4.98 3.59 1.47
C LEU A 159 5.36 3.02 0.09
N ALA A 160 6.64 3.00 -0.30
CA ALA A 160 7.07 2.31 -1.51
C ALA A 160 6.84 0.79 -1.42
N VAL A 161 7.13 0.17 -0.26
CA VAL A 161 6.85 -1.27 -0.06
C VAL A 161 5.35 -1.56 -0.08
N LEU A 162 4.55 -0.74 0.61
CA LEU A 162 3.08 -0.86 0.59
C LEU A 162 2.56 -0.71 -0.84
N GLY A 163 3.03 0.33 -1.53
CA GLY A 163 2.65 0.62 -2.90
C GLY A 163 3.02 -0.48 -3.88
N ALA A 164 4.21 -1.08 -3.73
CA ALA A 164 4.63 -2.24 -4.52
C ALA A 164 3.64 -3.40 -4.35
N GLY A 165 3.22 -3.67 -3.11
CA GLY A 165 2.23 -4.69 -2.80
C GLY A 165 0.86 -4.43 -3.42
N VAL A 166 0.35 -3.20 -3.27
CA VAL A 166 -0.91 -2.76 -3.88
C VAL A 166 -0.85 -2.88 -5.40
N GLY A 167 0.25 -2.46 -6.02
CA GLY A 167 0.51 -2.61 -7.44
C GLY A 167 0.52 -4.07 -7.89
N LEU A 168 1.27 -4.92 -7.19
CA LEU A 168 1.36 -6.36 -7.45
C LEU A 168 -0.01 -7.03 -7.34
N ALA A 169 -0.75 -6.74 -6.28
CA ALA A 169 -2.10 -7.24 -6.02
C ALA A 169 -3.05 -6.95 -7.19
N VAL A 170 -3.07 -5.69 -7.64
CA VAL A 170 -3.90 -5.24 -8.78
C VAL A 170 -3.42 -5.87 -10.09
N GLY A 171 -2.11 -5.92 -10.33
CA GLY A 171 -1.56 -6.48 -11.56
C GLY A 171 -1.73 -8.00 -11.71
N LEU A 172 -1.61 -8.77 -10.62
CA LEU A 172 -1.85 -10.21 -10.62
C LEU A 172 -3.29 -10.57 -11.01
N SER A 173 -4.25 -9.69 -10.73
CA SER A 173 -5.65 -9.87 -11.14
C SER A 173 -5.87 -9.93 -12.66
N THR A 174 -4.89 -9.47 -13.44
CA THR A 174 -4.92 -9.51 -14.91
C THR A 174 -4.38 -10.80 -15.51
N PHE A 175 -3.81 -11.69 -14.68
CA PHE A 175 -3.08 -12.90 -15.10
C PHE A 175 -1.93 -12.63 -16.07
N SER A 176 -1.41 -11.39 -16.10
CA SER A 176 -0.29 -10.99 -16.95
C SER A 176 0.91 -10.62 -16.08
N LEU A 177 1.97 -11.42 -16.13
CA LEU A 177 3.20 -11.15 -15.37
C LEU A 177 3.82 -9.79 -15.72
N ARG A 178 3.73 -9.39 -17.00
CA ARG A 178 4.18 -8.08 -17.45
C ARG A 178 3.39 -6.96 -16.76
N THR A 179 2.06 -7.08 -16.72
CA THR A 179 1.20 -6.10 -16.05
C THR A 179 1.45 -6.08 -14.54
N ALA A 180 1.65 -7.25 -13.92
CA ALA A 180 2.04 -7.37 -12.52
C ALA A 180 3.35 -6.64 -12.22
N ALA A 181 4.39 -6.86 -13.02
CA ALA A 181 5.68 -6.18 -12.85
C ALA A 181 5.56 -4.66 -13.03
N THR A 182 4.88 -4.18 -14.08
CA THR A 182 4.76 -2.74 -14.34
C THR A 182 3.93 -2.03 -13.27
N THR A 183 2.83 -2.64 -12.81
CA THR A 183 1.99 -2.08 -11.74
C THR A 183 2.68 -2.13 -10.39
N THR A 184 3.49 -3.16 -10.10
CA THR A 184 4.33 -3.22 -8.89
C THR A 184 5.30 -2.04 -8.86
N VAL A 185 6.04 -1.80 -9.95
CA VAL A 185 6.97 -0.66 -10.05
C VAL A 185 6.21 0.67 -9.95
N ALA A 186 5.08 0.81 -10.64
CA ALA A 186 4.26 2.02 -10.57
C ALA A 186 3.74 2.29 -9.15
N GLY A 187 3.30 1.24 -8.45
CA GLY A 187 2.87 1.31 -7.06
C GLY A 187 4.03 1.71 -6.13
N ALA A 188 5.21 1.11 -6.30
CA ALA A 188 6.39 1.47 -5.52
C ALA A 188 6.77 2.96 -5.69
N VAL A 189 6.77 3.45 -6.94
CA VAL A 189 7.04 4.85 -7.25
C VAL A 189 5.96 5.76 -6.67
N GLY A 190 4.68 5.41 -6.83
CA GLY A 190 3.56 6.19 -6.30
C GLY A 190 3.58 6.28 -4.77
N GLY A 191 3.84 5.17 -4.09
CA GLY A 191 3.97 5.12 -2.64
C GLY A 191 5.18 5.89 -2.13
N GLY A 192 6.35 5.69 -2.76
CA GLY A 192 7.55 6.46 -2.42
C GLY A 192 7.35 7.97 -2.60
N PHE A 193 6.72 8.38 -3.70
CA PHE A 193 6.38 9.78 -3.94
C PHE A 193 5.39 10.33 -2.91
N ALA A 194 4.36 9.57 -2.54
CA ALA A 194 3.44 9.94 -1.46
C ALA A 194 4.18 10.15 -0.13
N GLY A 195 5.12 9.27 0.21
CA GLY A 195 5.93 9.39 1.43
C GLY A 195 6.88 10.58 1.43
N LEU A 196 7.35 11.05 0.27
CA LEU A 196 8.14 12.27 0.14
C LEU A 196 7.27 13.54 0.23
N VAL A 197 6.09 13.52 -0.39
CA VAL A 197 5.18 14.68 -0.41
C VAL A 197 4.51 14.89 0.94
N TYR A 198 4.18 13.81 1.65
CA TYR A 198 3.44 13.88 2.91
C TYR A 198 4.08 14.82 3.96
N PRO A 199 5.36 14.67 4.35
CA PRO A 199 5.95 15.52 5.39
C PRO A 199 5.93 17.01 5.02
N VAL A 200 6.12 17.32 3.73
CA VAL A 200 6.04 18.69 3.21
C VAL A 200 4.63 19.24 3.42
N VAL A 201 3.59 18.53 2.92
CA VAL A 201 2.20 18.97 3.08
C VAL A 201 1.82 19.05 4.57
N ALA A 202 2.17 18.05 5.37
CA ALA A 202 1.88 18.01 6.80
C ALA A 202 2.52 19.19 7.55
N SER A 203 3.75 19.59 7.21
CA SER A 203 4.40 20.75 7.83
C SER A 203 3.67 22.07 7.59
N PHE A 204 2.97 22.21 6.45
CA PHE A 204 2.17 23.40 6.15
C PHE A 204 0.79 23.35 6.82
N VAL A 205 0.15 22.18 6.84
CA VAL A 205 -1.22 22.02 7.36
C VAL A 205 -1.24 21.89 8.88
N PHE A 206 -0.24 21.21 9.46
CA PHE A 206 -0.15 20.85 10.88
C PHE A 206 1.21 21.24 11.48
N PRO A 207 1.54 22.55 11.57
CA PRO A 207 2.87 23.01 11.99
C PRO A 207 3.27 22.60 13.42
N VAL A 208 2.30 22.17 14.24
CA VAL A 208 2.51 21.77 15.64
C VAL A 208 2.67 20.25 15.79
N VAL A 209 2.30 19.46 14.78
CA VAL A 209 2.27 17.99 14.88
C VAL A 209 3.59 17.42 14.39
N GLY A 210 4.25 16.64 15.26
CA GLY A 210 5.46 15.91 14.89
C GLY A 210 5.22 14.90 13.77
N THR A 211 6.07 14.93 12.74
CA THR A 211 6.06 14.01 11.59
C THR A 211 7.07 12.86 11.74
N GLU A 212 7.75 12.77 12.88
CA GLU A 212 8.83 11.81 13.15
C GLU A 212 8.36 10.37 13.36
N ARG A 213 7.05 10.15 13.50
CA ARG A 213 6.47 8.82 13.72
C ARG A 213 6.19 8.11 12.40
N LEU A 214 6.29 6.78 12.45
CA LEU A 214 5.90 5.90 11.34
C LEU A 214 4.45 6.11 10.92
N ILE A 215 3.54 6.06 11.88
CA ILE A 215 2.13 6.42 11.69
C ILE A 215 1.92 7.78 12.34
N PRO A 216 1.46 8.79 11.57
CA PRO A 216 1.17 10.11 12.10
C PRO A 216 0.16 10.06 13.25
N ARG A 217 0.40 10.89 14.28
CA ARG A 217 -0.55 11.11 15.38
C ARG A 217 -1.60 12.15 15.00
N GLY A 218 -2.78 12.02 15.59
CA GLY A 218 -3.92 12.89 15.34
C GLY A 218 -4.78 12.39 14.19
N GLY A 219 -6.10 12.44 14.36
CA GLY A 219 -7.06 11.93 13.38
C GLY A 219 -6.90 12.57 12.01
N ASP A 220 -6.80 13.90 11.96
CA ASP A 220 -6.74 14.66 10.70
C ASP A 220 -5.42 14.44 9.95
N ASN A 221 -4.29 14.42 10.66
CA ASN A 221 -2.98 14.20 10.05
C ASN A 221 -2.86 12.76 9.51
N ARG A 222 -3.40 11.79 10.24
CA ARG A 222 -3.48 10.39 9.81
C ARG A 222 -4.38 10.24 8.58
N LEU A 223 -5.51 10.96 8.53
CA LEU A 223 -6.39 10.96 7.36
C LEU A 223 -5.67 11.54 6.13
N LEU A 224 -5.02 12.69 6.27
CA LEU A 224 -4.23 13.31 5.19
C LEU A 224 -3.19 12.33 4.63
N TRP A 225 -2.44 11.68 5.52
CA TRP A 225 -1.41 10.71 5.15
C TRP A 225 -1.98 9.52 4.36
N ILE A 226 -3.08 8.93 4.84
CA ILE A 226 -3.75 7.79 4.18
C ILE A 226 -4.34 8.19 2.83
N GLU A 227 -5.09 9.29 2.76
CA GLU A 227 -5.78 9.72 1.54
C GLU A 227 -4.81 10.17 0.46
N LEU A 228 -3.73 10.87 0.84
CA LEU A 228 -2.67 11.24 -0.09
C LEU A 228 -2.00 10.00 -0.70
N ALA A 229 -1.67 9.01 0.13
CA ALA A 229 -1.12 7.74 -0.34
C ALA A 229 -2.12 7.01 -1.26
N ALA A 230 -3.39 6.92 -0.86
CA ALA A 230 -4.44 6.27 -1.63
C ALA A 230 -4.60 6.89 -3.03
N ALA A 231 -4.68 8.22 -3.11
CA ALA A 231 -4.82 8.96 -4.36
C ALA A 231 -3.64 8.76 -5.30
N LEU A 232 -2.41 8.90 -4.79
CA LEU A 232 -1.19 8.76 -5.60
C LEU A 232 -0.95 7.33 -6.06
N LEU A 233 -1.24 6.34 -5.21
CA LEU A 233 -1.18 4.93 -5.59
C LEU A 233 -2.19 4.59 -6.67
N ALA A 234 -3.45 5.00 -6.52
CA ALA A 234 -4.47 4.77 -7.54
C ALA A 234 -4.08 5.43 -8.87
N LEU A 235 -3.57 6.67 -8.82
CA LEU A 235 -3.11 7.41 -9.98
C LEU A 235 -2.01 6.65 -10.73
N MET A 236 -0.96 6.21 -10.02
CA MET A 236 0.18 5.55 -10.65
C MET A 236 -0.16 4.13 -11.11
N VAL A 237 -0.77 3.31 -10.26
CA VAL A 237 -1.06 1.90 -10.56
C VAL A 237 -2.03 1.78 -11.75
N ILE A 238 -3.13 2.52 -11.73
CA ILE A 238 -4.13 2.46 -12.80
C ILE A 238 -3.66 3.21 -14.04
N GLY A 239 -3.03 4.38 -13.86
CA GLY A 239 -2.51 5.18 -14.96
C GLY A 239 -1.53 4.40 -15.83
N VAL A 240 -0.59 3.69 -15.21
CA VAL A 240 0.40 2.85 -15.90
C VAL A 240 -0.21 1.54 -16.39
N GLY A 241 -1.03 0.87 -15.58
CA GLY A 241 -1.52 -0.49 -15.88
C GLY A 241 -2.57 -0.58 -16.99
N ARG A 242 -3.18 0.54 -17.41
CA ARG A 242 -4.16 0.54 -18.51
C ARG A 242 -3.57 0.23 -19.89
N GLY A 243 -2.27 0.48 -20.11
CA GLY A 243 -1.60 0.24 -21.40
C GLY A 243 -2.24 0.97 -22.59
N LYS A 244 -1.54 1.05 -23.73
CA LYS A 244 -2.08 1.65 -24.96
C LYS A 244 -3.11 0.73 -25.63
N ALA A 245 -4.22 0.42 -24.98
CA ALA A 245 -5.33 -0.32 -25.59
C ALA A 245 -6.06 0.47 -26.70
N LYS A 246 -5.59 1.68 -27.07
CA LYS A 246 -6.27 2.63 -27.97
C LYS A 246 -5.56 2.94 -29.29
N ALA A 247 -4.47 2.25 -29.67
CA ALA A 247 -3.70 2.63 -30.87
C ALA A 247 -4.00 1.81 -32.14
N CYS A 248 -4.90 0.83 -32.10
CA CYS A 248 -5.31 0.08 -33.30
C CYS A 248 -6.84 0.13 -33.42
N GLY A 249 -7.35 1.26 -33.90
CA GLY A 249 -8.72 1.46 -34.35
C GLY A 249 -8.67 2.11 -35.72
#